data_AF-A0A6C0DAI7-F1
#
_entry.id   AF-A0A6C0DAI7-F1
#
_cell.length_a   1.000
_cell.length_b   1.000
_cell.length_c   1.000
_cell.angle_alpha   90.00
_cell.angle_beta   90.00
_cell.angle_gamma   90.00
#
_symmetry.space_group_name_H-M   'P 1'
#
loop_
_entity.id
_entity.type
_entity.pdbx_description
1 polymer ?
#
loop_
_entity_poly.entity_id
_entity_poly.type
_entity_poly.pdbx_seq_one_letter_code
_entity_poly.pdbx_strand_id
1 'polypeptide(L)'
;MTSKCPKGQIERIGYTKKNSKIKPSCIEDKGKPGKGPKLITIPHEDEGLLSKYGYSLKNSFEERIKSIKKAYKENSHLKILRHINALRTLQKSNEKYYNKLDRDMKWIQEYYKKTN
;
A
#
# COMPACT_ATOMS: atom_id res chain seq x y z
N MET A 1 -27.11 -16.36 -19.02
CA MET A 1 -25.96 -17.29 -19.02
C MET A 1 -25.72 -17.75 -17.60
N THR A 2 -26.13 -18.97 -17.25
CA THR A 2 -25.89 -19.58 -15.94
C THR A 2 -24.40 -19.92 -15.82
N SER A 3 -23.69 -19.31 -14.88
CA SER A 3 -22.29 -19.68 -14.63
C SER A 3 -22.24 -21.13 -14.16
N LYS A 4 -21.43 -21.98 -14.81
CA LYS A 4 -21.23 -23.38 -14.42
C LYS A 4 -20.69 -23.54 -12.99
N CYS A 5 -20.03 -22.50 -12.48
CA CYS A 5 -19.45 -22.50 -11.15
C CYS A 5 -20.33 -21.74 -10.13
N PRO A 6 -20.28 -22.15 -8.84
CA PRO A 6 -20.92 -21.42 -7.75
C PRO A 6 -20.49 -19.95 -7.68
N LYS A 7 -21.32 -19.12 -7.02
CA LYS A 7 -21.00 -17.70 -6.79
C LYS A 7 -19.65 -17.55 -6.09
N GLY A 8 -18.78 -16.69 -6.63
CA GLY A 8 -17.41 -16.47 -6.13
C GLY A 8 -16.35 -17.42 -6.69
N GLN A 9 -16.72 -18.29 -7.64
CA GLN A 9 -15.79 -19.18 -8.33
C GLN A 9 -15.77 -18.93 -9.85
N ILE A 10 -14.61 -19.19 -10.46
CA ILE A 10 -14.41 -19.19 -11.92
C ILE A 10 -14.02 -20.59 -12.40
N GLU A 11 -14.37 -20.93 -13.63
CA GLU A 11 -13.93 -22.16 -14.27
C GLU A 11 -12.47 -22.00 -14.70
N ARG A 12 -11.56 -22.73 -14.05
CA ARG A 12 -10.16 -22.81 -14.51
C ARG A 12 -10.11 -23.72 -15.72
N ILE A 13 -9.54 -23.24 -16.82
CA ILE A 13 -9.27 -24.07 -18.01
C ILE A 13 -8.37 -25.26 -17.66
N GLY A 14 -8.66 -26.42 -18.25
CA GLY A 14 -7.81 -27.60 -18.10
C GLY A 14 -6.47 -27.40 -18.80
N TYR A 15 -5.40 -28.00 -18.26
CA TYR A 15 -4.06 -27.95 -18.85
C TYR A 15 -3.28 -29.22 -18.52
N THR A 16 -2.21 -29.46 -19.27
CA THR A 16 -1.30 -30.60 -19.05
C THR A 16 -0.05 -30.12 -18.33
N LYS A 17 0.34 -30.80 -17.26
CA LYS A 17 1.60 -30.56 -16.54
C LYS A 17 2.43 -31.84 -16.60
N LYS A 18 3.58 -31.82 -17.30
CA LYS A 18 4.53 -32.95 -17.46
C LYS A 18 3.84 -34.33 -17.62
N ASN A 19 3.54 -35.02 -16.52
CA ASN A 19 2.97 -36.37 -16.50
C ASN A 19 1.50 -36.44 -16.04
N SER A 20 0.78 -35.31 -15.99
CA SER A 20 -0.60 -35.27 -15.50
C SER A 20 -1.45 -34.32 -16.34
N LYS A 21 -2.64 -34.79 -16.73
CA LYS A 21 -3.66 -33.96 -17.38
C LYS A 21 -4.63 -33.45 -16.32
N ILE A 22 -4.65 -32.14 -16.12
CA ILE A 22 -5.52 -31.51 -15.13
C ILE A 22 -6.81 -31.10 -15.83
N LYS A 23 -7.93 -31.66 -15.36
CA LYS A 23 -9.27 -31.33 -15.88
C LYS A 23 -9.69 -29.91 -15.48
N PRO A 24 -10.57 -29.26 -16.26
CA PRO A 24 -11.21 -28.01 -15.84
C PRO A 24 -11.91 -28.20 -14.50
N SER A 25 -11.85 -27.19 -13.64
CA SER A 25 -12.46 -27.24 -12.31
C SER A 25 -12.83 -25.83 -11.86
N CYS A 26 -13.90 -25.71 -11.08
CA CYS A 26 -14.21 -24.45 -10.42
C CYS A 26 -13.16 -24.16 -9.34
N ILE A 27 -12.62 -22.94 -9.35
CA ILE A 27 -11.66 -22.44 -8.36
C ILE A 27 -12.16 -21.10 -7.83
N GLU A 28 -11.71 -20.71 -6.63
CA GLU A 28 -11.99 -19.37 -6.10
C GLU A 28 -11.53 -18.29 -7.08
N ASP A 29 -12.39 -17.31 -7.32
CA ASP A 29 -12.02 -16.14 -8.09
C ASP A 29 -11.07 -15.25 -7.26
N LYS A 30 -9.78 -15.32 -7.59
CA LYS A 30 -8.74 -14.49 -6.95
C LYS A 30 -8.60 -13.12 -7.60
N GLY A 31 -9.48 -12.77 -8.54
CA GLY A 31 -9.40 -11.55 -9.34
C GLY A 31 -8.29 -11.61 -10.38
N LYS A 32 -7.98 -10.44 -10.97
CA LYS A 32 -6.92 -10.31 -11.97
C LYS A 32 -5.54 -10.57 -11.34
N PRO A 33 -4.57 -11.12 -12.09
CA PRO A 33 -3.17 -11.19 -11.63
C PRO A 33 -2.70 -9.84 -11.08
N GLY A 34 -2.16 -9.82 -9.86
CA GLY A 34 -1.72 -8.60 -9.16
C GLY A 34 -2.84 -7.77 -8.51
N LYS A 35 -4.09 -8.25 -8.49
CA LYS A 35 -5.26 -7.59 -7.87
C LYS A 35 -5.91 -8.46 -6.80
N GLY A 36 -5.09 -9.14 -5.99
CA GLY A 36 -5.56 -9.85 -4.80
C GLY A 36 -6.19 -8.90 -3.77
N PRO A 37 -6.76 -9.45 -2.68
CA PRO A 37 -7.39 -8.65 -1.63
C PRO A 37 -6.43 -7.57 -1.09
N LYS A 38 -6.95 -6.39 -0.80
CA LYS A 38 -6.16 -5.29 -0.22
C LYS A 38 -5.72 -5.69 1.19
N LEU A 39 -4.45 -6.03 1.34
CA LEU A 39 -3.86 -6.43 2.62
C LEU A 39 -3.55 -5.24 3.53
N ILE A 40 -3.39 -4.05 2.94
CA ILE A 40 -3.07 -2.82 3.66
C ILE A 40 -4.13 -1.80 3.34
N THR A 41 -4.77 -1.31 4.39
CA THR A 41 -5.72 -0.22 4.36
C THR A 41 -5.24 0.85 5.34
N ILE A 42 -5.46 2.12 4.99
CA ILE A 42 -5.23 3.22 5.92
C ILE A 42 -6.51 3.31 6.77
N PRO A 43 -6.41 3.33 8.12
CA PRO A 43 -7.56 3.52 8.98
C PRO A 43 -8.32 4.80 8.62
N HIS A 44 -9.63 4.81 8.79
CA HIS A 44 -10.47 5.94 8.38
C HIS A 44 -10.05 7.23 9.12
N GLU A 45 -9.70 7.11 10.40
CA GLU A 45 -9.19 8.19 11.25
C GLU A 45 -7.84 8.78 10.79
N ASP A 46 -7.12 8.07 9.94
CA ASP A 46 -5.82 8.46 9.39
C ASP A 46 -5.92 8.95 7.94
N GLU A 47 -7.11 8.94 7.35
CA GLU A 47 -7.35 9.54 6.04
C GLU A 47 -7.02 11.05 6.10
N GLY A 48 -6.16 11.49 5.18
CA GLY A 48 -5.72 12.89 5.15
C GLY A 48 -4.81 13.32 6.30
N LEU A 49 -4.30 12.40 7.14
CA LEU A 49 -3.47 12.69 8.32
C LEU A 49 -2.36 13.70 8.05
N LEU A 50 -1.62 13.52 6.94
CA LEU A 50 -0.53 14.41 6.56
C LEU A 50 -0.99 15.52 5.60
N SER A 51 -2.05 15.28 4.82
CA SER A 51 -2.59 16.24 3.87
C SER A 51 -3.12 17.50 4.57
N LYS A 52 -3.71 17.38 5.77
CA LYS A 52 -4.12 18.53 6.61
C LYS A 52 -2.96 19.48 6.96
N TYR A 53 -1.72 18.99 6.92
CA TYR A 53 -0.53 19.80 7.19
C TYR A 53 0.20 20.26 5.92
N GLY A 54 -0.38 20.01 4.74
CA GLY A 54 0.19 20.39 3.43
C GLY A 54 1.07 19.33 2.78
N TYR A 55 1.10 18.09 3.29
CA TYR A 55 1.90 17.03 2.70
C TYR A 55 1.32 16.57 1.35
N SER A 56 2.15 16.58 0.31
CA SER A 56 1.81 16.06 -1.00
C SER A 56 3.06 15.51 -1.68
N LEU A 57 2.92 14.39 -2.41
CA LEU A 57 4.00 13.80 -3.21
C LEU A 57 4.38 14.66 -4.43
N LYS A 58 3.56 15.65 -4.78
CA LYS A 58 3.89 16.64 -5.81
C LYS A 58 4.93 17.66 -5.33
N ASN A 59 4.96 17.91 -4.02
CA ASN A 59 5.79 18.94 -3.40
C ASN A 59 7.27 18.52 -3.34
N SER A 60 8.13 19.52 -3.12
CA SER A 60 9.57 19.30 -2.93
C SER A 60 9.85 18.49 -1.65
N PHE A 61 11.06 17.94 -1.51
CA PHE A 61 11.42 17.22 -0.28
C PHE A 61 11.29 18.12 0.96
N GLU A 62 11.76 19.37 0.86
CA GLU A 62 11.74 20.33 1.96
C GLU A 62 10.32 20.67 2.41
N GLU A 63 9.39 20.88 1.47
CA GLU A 63 7.98 21.14 1.77
C GLU A 63 7.30 19.95 2.44
N ARG A 64 7.63 18.73 2.01
CA ARG A 64 7.14 17.50 2.65
C ARG A 64 7.66 17.39 4.08
N ILE A 65 8.94 17.66 4.31
CA ILE A 65 9.52 17.67 5.66
C ILE A 65 8.91 18.77 6.53
N LYS A 66 8.67 19.98 6.01
CA LYS A 66 7.96 21.05 6.74
C LYS A 66 6.56 20.59 7.17
N SER A 67 5.85 19.90 6.29
CA SER A 67 4.51 19.35 6.59
C SER A 67 4.57 18.26 7.66
N ILE A 68 5.56 17.36 7.58
CA ILE A 68 5.79 16.32 8.60
C ILE A 68 6.13 16.96 9.97
N LYS A 69 6.95 18.01 10.00
CA LYS A 69 7.26 18.77 11.22
C LYS A 69 6.02 19.42 11.83
N LYS A 70 5.11 19.94 11.01
CA LYS A 70 3.80 20.44 11.49
C LYS A 70 2.98 19.29 12.10
N ALA A 71 2.95 18.13 11.46
CA ALA A 71 2.22 16.96 11.94
C ALA A 71 2.69 16.48 13.33
N TYR A 72 3.99 16.56 13.62
CA TYR A 72 4.56 16.20 14.92
C TYR A 72 4.03 17.02 16.10
N LYS A 73 3.49 18.23 15.86
CA LYS A 73 2.94 19.06 16.93
C LYS A 73 1.68 18.47 17.55
N GLU A 74 0.95 17.66 16.79
CA GLU A 74 -0.38 17.15 17.16
C GLU A 74 -0.45 15.61 17.14
N ASN A 75 0.59 14.92 16.67
CA ASN A 75 0.58 13.46 16.51
C ASN A 75 1.87 12.85 17.05
N SER A 76 1.77 11.61 17.55
CA SER A 76 2.93 10.85 18.00
C SER A 76 3.85 10.46 16.83
N HIS A 77 5.14 10.30 17.13
CA HIS A 77 6.12 9.85 16.14
C HIS A 77 5.73 8.52 15.50
N LEU A 78 5.31 7.56 16.31
CA LEU A 78 4.92 6.24 15.84
C LEU A 78 3.74 6.31 14.86
N LYS A 79 2.78 7.21 15.09
CA LYS A 79 1.63 7.41 14.21
C LYS A 79 2.08 7.90 12.82
N ILE A 80 2.91 8.94 12.78
CA ILE A 80 3.45 9.49 11.53
C ILE A 80 4.30 8.47 10.78
N LEU A 81 5.17 7.74 11.50
CA LEU A 81 6.04 6.71 10.92
C LEU A 81 5.22 5.58 10.28
N ARG A 82 4.21 5.06 11.00
CA ARG A 82 3.31 4.01 10.49
C ARG A 82 2.55 4.49 9.25
N HIS A 83 2.06 5.73 9.26
CA HIS A 83 1.33 6.31 8.13
C HIS A 83 2.20 6.44 6.88
N ILE A 84 3.41 7.00 6.99
CA ILE A 84 4.36 7.06 5.86
C ILE A 84 4.75 5.66 5.37
N ASN A 85 4.94 4.71 6.28
CA ASN A 85 5.24 3.33 5.91
C ASN A 85 4.10 2.64 5.15
N ALA A 86 2.85 2.89 5.55
CA ALA A 86 1.67 2.42 4.82
C ALA A 86 1.63 3.00 3.41
N LEU A 87 1.80 4.32 3.26
CA LEU A 87 1.88 4.99 1.96
C LEU A 87 3.02 4.41 1.10
N ARG A 88 4.22 4.21 1.69
CA ARG A 88 5.38 3.63 0.99
C ARG A 88 5.06 2.23 0.45
N THR A 89 4.38 1.42 1.26
CA THR A 89 4.05 0.04 0.89
C THR A 89 2.98 -0.01 -0.20
N LEU A 90 1.97 0.87 -0.13
CA LEU A 90 0.94 1.01 -1.16
C LEU A 90 1.50 1.51 -2.51
N GLN A 91 2.59 2.31 -2.47
CA GLN A 91 3.26 2.82 -3.65
C GLN A 91 4.45 1.97 -4.11
N LYS A 92 4.61 0.73 -3.61
CA LYS A 92 5.76 -0.13 -3.92
C LYS A 92 5.94 -0.40 -5.43
N SER A 93 4.86 -0.38 -6.21
CA SER A 93 4.90 -0.55 -7.66
C SER A 93 5.22 0.74 -8.43
N ASN A 94 5.18 1.91 -7.79
CA ASN A 94 5.49 3.20 -8.40
C ASN A 94 6.81 3.72 -7.83
N GLU A 95 7.91 3.43 -8.54
CA GLU A 95 9.27 3.74 -8.09
C GLU A 95 9.46 5.22 -7.74
N LYS A 96 8.93 6.13 -8.56
CA LYS A 96 9.05 7.58 -8.33
C LYS A 96 8.44 8.00 -6.99
N TYR A 97 7.27 7.49 -6.66
CA TYR A 97 6.60 7.81 -5.39
C TYR A 97 7.19 7.02 -4.22
N TYR A 98 7.56 5.76 -4.43
CA TYR A 98 8.25 4.94 -3.46
C TYR A 98 9.53 5.63 -2.97
N ASN A 99 10.40 6.08 -3.89
CA ASN A 99 11.66 6.72 -3.55
C ASN A 99 11.48 8.02 -2.75
N LYS A 100 10.42 8.79 -3.04
CA LYS A 100 10.07 9.99 -2.24
C LYS A 100 9.68 9.61 -0.81
N LEU A 101 8.81 8.61 -0.67
CA LEU A 101 8.32 8.13 0.64
C LEU A 101 9.43 7.43 1.44
N ASP A 102 10.33 6.72 0.78
CA ASP A 102 11.50 6.09 1.39
C ASP A 102 12.45 7.13 1.97
N ARG A 103 12.73 8.19 1.22
CA ARG A 103 13.53 9.33 1.70
C ARG A 103 12.86 10.01 2.90
N ASP A 104 11.56 10.22 2.86
CA ASP A 104 10.80 10.82 3.96
C ASP A 104 10.83 9.91 5.21
N MET A 105 10.70 8.60 5.05
CA MET A 105 10.79 7.61 6.15
C MET A 105 12.17 7.61 6.80
N LYS A 106 13.24 7.59 6.00
CA LYS A 106 14.62 7.67 6.52
C LYS A 106 14.85 8.96 7.29
N TRP A 107 14.35 10.08 6.78
CA TRP A 107 14.42 11.35 7.50
C TRP A 107 13.69 11.30 8.84
N ILE A 108 12.49 10.71 8.89
CA ILE A 108 11.70 10.52 10.12
C ILE A 108 12.48 9.70 11.16
N GLN A 109 13.10 8.59 10.74
CA GLN A 109 13.90 7.72 11.62
C GLN A 109 15.12 8.46 12.19
N GLU A 110 15.87 9.16 11.34
CA GLU A 110 17.03 9.93 11.76
C GLU A 110 16.66 11.13 12.63
N TYR A 111 15.51 11.78 12.37
CA TYR A 111 15.01 12.86 13.19
C TYR A 111 14.71 12.37 14.62
N TYR A 112 14.05 11.23 14.76
CA TYR A 112 13.71 10.66 16.06
C TYR A 112 14.92 10.27 16.90
N LYS A 113 15.96 9.68 16.26
CA LYS A 113 17.24 9.36 16.91
C LYS A 113 18.01 10.58 17.42
N LYS A 114 17.76 11.76 16.86
CA LYS A 114 18.43 13.01 17.26
C LYS A 114 17.69 13.73 18.38
N THR A 115 16.38 13.51 18.50
CA THR A 115 15.51 14.18 19.46
C THR A 115 15.27 13.40 20.75
N ASN A 116 15.58 12.11 20.77
CA ASN A 116 15.62 11.26 21.97
C ASN A 116 17.03 10.71 22.16
#